data_AF-A0A382FTC1-F1
#
_entry.id   AF-A0A382FTC1-F1
#
_cell.length_a   1.000
_cell.length_b   1.000
_cell.length_c   1.000
_cell.angle_alpha   90.00
_cell.angle_beta   90.00
_cell.angle_gamma   90.00
#
_symmetry.space_group_name_H-M   'P 1'
#
loop_
_entity.id
_entity.type
_entity.pdbx_description
1 polymer ?
#
loop_
_entity_poly.entity_id
_entity_poly.type
_entity_poly.pdbx_seq_one_letter_code
_entity_poly.pdbx_strand_id
1 'polypeptide(L)'
;MFDTIRCYVAMPEPDDDSCAVDFNSLTYQTKSLNQLMENYRISGDGVLEIEKGSTVLSSKHGSDGRFEEYKETCTIEFYAIDEGYWIVYLAVFEKGKMIKMELKDYRPQKFGRWEKA
;
A
#
# COMPACT_ATOMS: atom_id res chain seq x y z
N MET A 1 7.53 -5.83 14.14
CA MET A 1 6.09 -5.54 14.06
C MET A 1 5.86 -5.00 12.65
N PHE A 2 4.79 -5.41 11.99
CA PHE A 2 4.42 -4.92 10.66
C PHE A 2 3.12 -4.14 10.78
N ASP A 3 3.00 -3.08 10.01
CA ASP A 3 1.75 -2.34 9.85
C ASP A 3 0.98 -2.90 8.66
N THR A 4 -0.36 -2.76 8.68
CA THR A 4 -1.20 -3.23 7.58
C THR A 4 -1.65 -2.06 6.72
N ILE A 5 -1.72 -2.28 5.40
CA ILE A 5 -2.16 -1.27 4.43
C ILE A 5 -3.29 -1.86 3.60
N ARG A 6 -4.38 -1.11 3.45
CA ARG A 6 -5.45 -1.37 2.48
C ARG A 6 -5.41 -0.36 1.35
N CYS A 7 -5.54 -0.83 0.11
CA CYS A 7 -5.47 0.01 -1.07
C CYS A 7 -6.85 0.12 -1.73
N TYR A 8 -7.27 1.34 -2.06
CA TYR A 8 -8.50 1.61 -2.80
C TYR A 8 -8.22 2.35 -4.12
N VAL A 9 -6.94 2.58 -4.42
CA VAL A 9 -6.46 3.00 -5.74
C VAL A 9 -6.36 1.78 -6.64
N ALA A 10 -6.51 1.96 -7.95
CA ALA A 10 -6.19 0.92 -8.91
C ALA A 10 -4.71 0.51 -8.76
N MET A 11 -4.49 -0.75 -8.38
CA MET A 11 -3.17 -1.33 -8.21
C MET A 11 -2.59 -1.73 -9.58
N PRO A 12 -1.31 -1.44 -9.88
CA PRO A 12 -0.66 -1.96 -11.08
C PRO A 12 -0.64 -3.50 -11.07
N GLU A 13 -1.09 -4.10 -12.15
CA GLU A 13 -1.18 -5.55 -12.31
C GLU A 13 -0.01 -6.06 -13.17
N PRO A 14 0.43 -7.32 -13.00
CA PRO A 14 1.38 -7.95 -13.91
C PRO A 14 0.76 -8.16 -15.30
N ASP A 15 1.57 -8.14 -16.36
CA ASP A 15 1.14 -8.36 -17.76
C ASP A 15 0.66 -9.81 -18.06
N ASP A 16 0.40 -10.62 -17.02
CA ASP A 16 0.00 -12.03 -17.14
C ASP A 16 -1.51 -12.18 -16.99
N ASP A 17 -2.20 -12.40 -18.11
CA ASP A 17 -3.66 -12.59 -18.21
C ASP A 17 -4.20 -13.79 -17.40
N SER A 18 -3.34 -14.64 -16.83
CA SER A 18 -3.75 -15.80 -16.02
C SER A 18 -3.92 -15.50 -14.52
N CYS A 19 -3.69 -14.26 -14.09
CA CYS A 19 -3.79 -13.88 -12.68
C CYS A 19 -5.25 -13.85 -12.21
N ALA A 20 -5.61 -14.75 -11.29
CA ALA A 20 -6.95 -14.81 -10.69
C ALA A 20 -7.10 -13.95 -9.41
N VAL A 21 -6.06 -13.20 -9.03
CA VAL A 21 -6.02 -12.43 -7.78
C VAL A 21 -6.61 -11.04 -8.01
N ASP A 22 -7.59 -10.66 -7.20
CA ASP A 22 -8.02 -9.27 -7.11
C ASP A 22 -7.07 -8.50 -6.17
N PHE A 23 -6.08 -7.81 -6.76
CA PHE A 23 -5.07 -7.05 -6.03
C PHE A 23 -5.67 -5.98 -5.09
N ASN A 24 -6.85 -5.44 -5.40
CA ASN A 24 -7.51 -4.43 -4.55
C ASN A 24 -8.20 -5.03 -3.33
N SER A 25 -8.46 -6.34 -3.32
CA SER A 25 -9.06 -7.05 -2.20
C SER A 25 -8.05 -7.44 -1.11
N LEU A 26 -6.75 -7.35 -1.42
CA LEU A 26 -5.67 -7.80 -0.54
C LEU A 26 -5.41 -6.83 0.62
N THR A 27 -4.99 -7.39 1.75
CA THR A 27 -4.39 -6.62 2.85
C THR A 27 -2.88 -6.75 2.78
N TYR A 28 -2.21 -5.62 2.57
CA TYR A 28 -0.75 -5.53 2.48
C TYR A 28 -0.11 -5.30 3.84
N GLN A 29 1.19 -5.55 3.92
CA GLN A 29 2.03 -5.33 5.08
C GLN A 29 3.22 -4.44 4.75
N THR A 30 3.67 -3.60 5.68
CA THR A 30 4.88 -2.79 5.53
C THR A 30 5.70 -2.71 6.82
N LYS A 31 7.00 -2.45 6.65
CA LYS A 31 7.94 -2.03 7.71
C LYS A 31 8.36 -0.57 7.58
N SER A 32 7.98 0.09 6.50
CA SER A 32 8.39 1.46 6.17
C SER A 32 7.66 2.50 7.00
N LEU A 33 6.58 2.10 7.68
CA LEU A 33 5.83 2.97 8.58
C LEU A 33 6.31 2.73 10.02
N ASN A 34 6.48 3.85 10.74
CA ASN A 34 6.91 3.87 12.13
C ASN A 34 5.67 4.09 12.99
N GLN A 35 4.86 3.05 13.29
CA GLN A 35 4.10 2.96 14.57
C GLN A 35 3.16 1.73 14.67
N LEU A 36 3.44 0.88 15.69
CA LEU A 36 2.45 0.28 16.60
C LEU A 36 1.25 -0.53 16.04
N MET A 37 1.37 -1.30 14.93
CA MET A 37 0.23 -2.06 14.37
C MET A 37 -0.95 -1.16 14.04
N GLU A 38 -0.68 -0.03 13.40
CA GLU A 38 -1.74 0.83 12.91
C GLU A 38 -2.28 0.28 11.57
N ASN A 39 -3.58 0.49 11.34
CA ASN A 39 -4.22 0.19 10.07
C ASN A 39 -4.11 1.44 9.19
N TYR A 40 -3.44 1.31 8.05
CA TYR A 40 -3.31 2.39 7.08
C TYR A 40 -4.17 2.12 5.86
N ARG A 41 -4.57 3.19 5.19
CA ARG A 41 -5.35 3.14 3.95
C ARG A 41 -4.74 4.07 2.91
N ILE A 42 -4.62 3.60 1.67
CA ILE A 42 -4.44 4.47 0.51
C ILE A 42 -5.82 4.66 -0.12
N SER A 43 -6.39 5.86 0.01
CA SER A 43 -7.70 6.22 -0.54
C SER A 43 -7.70 6.20 -2.07
N GLY A 44 -8.88 6.17 -2.71
CA GLY A 44 -8.97 6.16 -4.18
C GLY A 44 -8.38 7.39 -4.88
N ASP A 45 -8.22 8.52 -4.18
CA ASP A 45 -7.51 9.71 -4.67
C ASP A 45 -6.00 9.72 -4.36
N GLY A 46 -5.47 8.62 -3.83
CA GLY A 46 -4.06 8.38 -3.56
C GLY A 46 -3.55 9.00 -2.26
N VAL A 47 -4.39 9.27 -1.28
CA VAL A 47 -3.97 9.84 0.01
C VAL A 47 -3.68 8.72 1.00
N LEU A 48 -2.58 8.84 1.74
CA LEU A 48 -2.31 7.94 2.86
C LEU A 48 -3.08 8.43 4.11
N GLU A 49 -3.91 7.55 4.65
CA GLU A 49 -4.78 7.77 5.80
C GLU A 49 -4.46 6.75 6.89
N ILE A 50 -4.69 7.13 8.16
CA ILE A 50 -4.55 6.27 9.33
C ILE A 50 -5.95 5.95 9.87
N GLU A 51 -6.28 4.67 10.00
CA GLU A 51 -7.53 4.18 10.57
C GLU A 51 -7.32 3.87 12.06
N LYS A 52 -7.87 4.73 12.94
CA LYS A 52 -7.89 4.52 14.40
C LYS A 52 -9.32 4.25 14.86
N GLY A 53 -9.67 2.98 15.00
CA GLY A 53 -11.04 2.56 15.36
C GLY A 53 -12.01 2.83 14.20
N SER A 54 -12.96 3.75 14.40
CA SER A 54 -13.92 4.17 13.36
C SER A 54 -13.56 5.52 12.71
N THR A 55 -12.41 6.09 13.07
CA THR A 55 -11.97 7.41 12.61
C THR A 55 -10.85 7.27 11.59
N VAL A 56 -11.04 7.89 10.43
CA VAL A 56 -10.02 8.00 9.38
C VAL A 56 -9.33 9.36 9.53
N LEU A 57 -8.05 9.34 9.88
CA LEU A 57 -7.20 10.52 9.96
C LEU A 57 -6.45 10.66 8.63
N SER A 58 -6.82 11.64 7.83
CA SER A 58 -6.08 11.94 6.60
C SER A 58 -4.91 12.87 6.89
N SER A 59 -3.80 12.66 6.19
CA SER A 59 -2.66 13.59 6.14
C SER A 59 -3.02 14.98 5.58
N LYS A 60 -4.29 15.23 5.19
CA LYS A 60 -4.79 16.54 4.73
C LYS A 60 -5.25 17.47 5.86
N HIS A 61 -5.39 16.99 7.10
CA HIS A 61 -5.82 17.83 8.21
C HIS A 61 -4.90 17.63 9.41
N GLY A 62 -4.15 18.68 9.76
CA GLY A 62 -3.71 18.85 11.14
C GLY A 62 -4.94 18.75 12.06
N SER A 63 -4.74 18.28 13.28
CA SER A 63 -5.79 18.14 14.30
C SER A 63 -6.50 19.47 14.64
N ASP A 64 -6.03 20.60 14.10
CA ASP A 64 -6.55 21.96 14.22
C ASP A 64 -7.18 22.51 12.93
N GLY A 65 -7.32 21.69 11.87
CA GLY A 65 -7.87 22.12 10.58
C GLY A 65 -6.93 22.99 9.74
N ARG A 66 -5.63 23.06 10.09
CA ARG A 66 -4.64 23.76 9.28
C ARG A 66 -3.98 22.82 8.26
N PHE A 67 -3.79 23.36 7.06
CA PHE A 67 -3.06 22.72 5.98
C PHE A 67 -1.56 22.82 6.31
N GLU A 68 -0.97 21.77 6.88
CA GLU A 68 0.49 21.67 6.90
C GLU A 68 0.94 21.09 5.56
N GLU A 69 1.62 21.90 4.75
CA GLU A 69 2.35 21.39 3.60
C GLU A 69 3.43 20.42 4.09
N TYR A 70 3.14 19.12 4.06
CA TYR A 70 4.17 18.09 4.26
C TYR A 70 5.21 18.22 3.13
N LYS A 71 6.37 18.79 3.44
CA LYS A 71 7.44 19.08 2.48
C LYS A 71 8.26 17.86 2.07
N GLU A 72 7.99 16.69 2.63
CA GLU A 72 8.83 15.51 2.44
C GLU A 72 8.20 14.53 1.47
N THR A 73 9.00 14.12 0.48
CA THR A 73 8.72 12.95 -0.32
C THR A 73 8.85 11.72 0.58
N CYS A 74 7.81 10.88 0.61
CA CYS A 74 7.80 9.63 1.36
C CYS A 74 7.73 8.47 0.37
N THR A 75 8.48 7.39 0.65
CA THR A 75 8.40 6.15 -0.13
C THR A 75 8.02 5.00 0.79
N ILE A 76 6.98 4.26 0.42
CA ILE A 76 6.48 3.12 1.18
C ILE A 76 6.62 1.88 0.31
N GLU A 77 7.35 0.88 0.82
CA GLU A 77 7.34 -0.46 0.25
C GLU A 77 6.35 -1.31 1.05
N PHE A 78 5.48 -2.03 0.35
CA PHE A 78 4.51 -2.89 0.99
C PHE A 78 4.27 -4.16 0.18
N TYR A 79 3.88 -5.24 0.86
CA TYR A 79 3.82 -6.56 0.26
C TYR A 79 2.61 -7.35 0.74
N ALA A 80 2.12 -8.26 -0.10
CA ALA A 80 1.09 -9.24 0.24
C ALA A 80 1.58 -10.64 -0.14
N ILE A 81 1.23 -11.61 0.69
CA ILE A 81 1.39 -13.04 0.40
C ILE A 81 0.00 -13.64 0.51
N ASP A 82 -0.57 -14.03 -0.61
CA ASP A 82 -1.93 -14.55 -0.68
C ASP A 82 -1.99 -15.72 -1.64
N GLU A 83 -2.63 -16.82 -1.24
CA GLU A 83 -2.91 -18.03 -2.05
C GLU A 83 -1.87 -18.43 -3.13
N GLY A 84 -0.58 -18.40 -2.79
CA GLY A 84 0.49 -18.77 -3.73
C GLY A 84 1.00 -17.62 -4.59
N TYR A 85 0.79 -16.37 -4.21
CA TYR A 85 1.34 -15.18 -4.85
C TYR A 85 2.14 -14.38 -3.83
N TRP A 86 3.30 -13.89 -4.28
CA TRP A 86 4.12 -12.91 -3.55
C TRP A 86 4.14 -11.63 -4.37
N ILE A 87 3.64 -10.54 -3.76
CA ILE A 87 3.42 -9.27 -4.44
C ILE A 87 4.12 -8.19 -3.63
N VAL A 88 4.93 -7.34 -4.28
CA VAL A 88 5.62 -6.21 -3.66
C VAL A 88 5.37 -4.96 -4.49
N TYR A 89 4.93 -3.89 -3.82
CA TYR A 89 4.74 -2.58 -4.41
C TYR A 89 5.67 -1.55 -3.78
N LEU A 90 5.97 -0.51 -4.57
CA LEU A 90 6.62 0.71 -4.12
C LEU A 90 5.73 1.90 -4.44
N ALA A 91 5.27 2.62 -3.42
CA ALA A 91 4.51 3.86 -3.56
C ALA A 91 5.34 5.08 -3.17
N VAL A 92 5.31 6.12 -4.00
CA VAL A 92 5.95 7.41 -3.73
C VAL A 92 4.87 8.45 -3.50
N PHE A 93 4.96 9.14 -2.38
CA PHE A 93 4.08 10.21 -1.96
C PHE A 93 4.83 11.53 -1.96
N GLU A 94 4.19 12.57 -2.47
CA GLU A 94 4.64 13.95 -2.38
C GLU A 94 3.50 14.78 -1.77
N LYS A 95 3.79 15.55 -0.72
CA LYS A 95 2.78 16.33 0.01
C LYS A 95 1.56 15.51 0.44
N GLY A 96 1.79 14.30 0.94
CA GLY A 96 0.74 13.38 1.42
C GLY A 96 -0.11 12.73 0.33
N LYS A 97 0.19 12.99 -0.96
CA LYS A 97 -0.50 12.40 -2.10
C LYS A 97 0.43 11.50 -2.89
N MET A 98 -0.07 10.33 -3.26
CA MET A 98 0.63 9.37 -4.10
C MET A 98 0.82 9.96 -5.50
N ILE A 99 2.07 10.03 -5.93
CA ILE A 99 2.47 10.50 -7.26
C ILE A 99 2.93 9.35 -8.15
N LYS A 100 3.35 8.22 -7.57
CA LYS A 100 3.78 7.04 -8.29
C LYS A 100 3.46 5.77 -7.49
N MET A 101 3.03 4.73 -8.20
CA MET A 101 2.89 3.36 -7.70
C MET A 101 3.54 2.42 -8.71
N GLU A 102 4.34 1.47 -8.24
CA GLU A 102 5.05 0.52 -9.10
C GLU A 102 4.97 -0.89 -8.52
N LEU A 103 4.62 -1.87 -9.36
CA LEU A 103 4.75 -3.29 -9.04
C LEU A 103 6.24 -3.65 -9.13
N LYS A 104 6.86 -3.90 -7.98
CA LYS A 104 8.31 -4.14 -7.87
C LYS A 104 8.67 -5.62 -8.05
N ASP A 105 7.84 -6.50 -7.53
CA ASP A 105 8.06 -7.94 -7.59
C ASP A 105 6.71 -8.66 -7.58
N TYR A 106 6.55 -9.61 -8.49
CA TYR A 106 5.40 -10.50 -8.56
C TYR A 106 5.91 -11.90 -8.80
N ARG A 107 5.53 -12.83 -7.91
CA ARG A 107 5.95 -14.23 -7.99
C ARG A 107 4.79 -15.17 -7.72
N PRO A 108 4.31 -15.92 -8.71
CA PRO A 108 3.44 -17.06 -8.45
C PRO A 108 4.25 -18.21 -7.85
N GLN A 109 3.60 -18.99 -6.99
CA GLN A 109 4.13 -20.21 -6.42
C GLN A 109 3.73 -21.36 -7.32
N LYS A 110 4.72 -22.03 -7.92
CA LYS A 110 4.52 -23.27 -8.66
C LYS A 110 5.28 -24.40 -7.98
N PHE A 111 4.58 -25.50 -7.70
CA PHE A 111 5.16 -26.70 -7.07
C PHE A 111 5.95 -26.42 -5.77
N GLY A 112 5.45 -25.48 -4.96
CA GLY A 112 6.09 -25.09 -3.69
C GLY A 112 7.33 -24.20 -3.83
N ARG A 113 7.62 -23.67 -5.03
CA ARG A 113 8.70 -22.70 -5.27
C ARG A 113 8.14 -21.41 -5.85
N TRP A 114 8.71 -20.29 -5.43
CA TRP A 114 8.41 -18.97 -5.99
C TRP A 114 9.14 -18.79 -7.31
N GLU A 115 8.41 -18.63 -8.40
CA GLU A 115 9.00 -18.29 -9.70
C GLU A 115 9.06 -16.77 -9.84
N LYS A 116 10.17 -16.22 -10.33
CA LYS A 116 10.14 -14.83 -10.81
C LYS A 116 9.31 -14.81 -12.09
N ALA A 117 8.25 -14.01 -12.10
CA ALA A 117 7.57 -13.65 -13.33
C ALA A 117 8.51 -12.87 -14.25
#